data_AF-A0A8R2B401-F1
#
_entry.id   AF-A0A8R2B401-F1
#
_cell.length_a   1.000
_cell.length_b   1.000
_cell.length_c   1.000
_cell.angle_alpha   90.00
_cell.angle_beta   90.00
_cell.angle_gamma   90.00
#
_symmetry.space_group_name_H-M   'P 1'
#
loop_
_entity.id
_entity.type
_entity.pdbx_description
1 polymer ?
#
loop_
_entity_poly.entity_id
_entity_poly.type
_entity_poly.pdbx_seq_one_letter_code
_entity_poly.pdbx_strand_id
1 'polypeptide(L)'
;MYSTEKLIAAVQNYPCIWDMTSNEYMNEDLKFSAWLKVAEAVYNLEWENLGAVEKEEKAKELKNKKWKFVRDAYLKYVSEEKNIRSGSEGTKKKPNAFAQIMSFLNTTTNKRK
;
A
#
# COMPACT_ATOMS: atom_id res chain seq x y z
N MET A 1 -0.14 11.41 -15.22
CA MET A 1 -0.21 11.65 -13.76
C MET A 1 -0.61 10.37 -13.07
N TYR A 2 0.20 9.92 -12.11
CA TYR A 2 -0.09 8.74 -11.30
C TYR A 2 -1.01 9.11 -10.12
N SER A 3 -2.03 8.28 -9.86
CA SER A 3 -2.95 8.46 -8.74
C SER A 3 -2.64 7.45 -7.63
N THR A 4 -2.47 7.95 -6.40
CA THR A 4 -2.27 7.11 -5.19
C THR A 4 -3.37 6.05 -5.03
N GLU A 5 -4.61 6.39 -5.38
CA GLU A 5 -5.76 5.47 -5.37
C GLU A 5 -5.55 4.25 -6.27
N LYS A 6 -4.97 4.45 -7.45
CA LYS A 6 -4.65 3.36 -8.38
C LYS A 6 -3.59 2.43 -7.82
N LEU A 7 -2.57 2.97 -7.15
CA LEU A 7 -1.59 2.12 -6.46
C LEU A 7 -2.26 1.31 -5.35
N ILE A 8 -3.07 1.93 -4.51
CA ILE A 8 -3.71 1.24 -3.40
C ILE A 8 -4.62 0.12 -3.93
N ALA A 9 -5.45 0.42 -4.93
CA ALA A 9 -6.32 -0.56 -5.57
C ALA A 9 -5.51 -1.69 -6.23
N ALA A 10 -4.41 -1.37 -6.90
CA ALA A 10 -3.53 -2.38 -7.49
C ALA A 10 -2.89 -3.26 -6.40
N VAL A 11 -2.30 -2.67 -5.36
CA VAL A 11 -1.68 -3.41 -4.24
C VAL A 11 -2.71 -4.27 -3.50
N GLN A 12 -3.95 -3.79 -3.32
CA GLN A 12 -5.03 -4.54 -2.67
C GLN A 12 -5.29 -5.89 -3.35
N ASN A 13 -5.17 -5.96 -4.68
CA ASN A 13 -5.33 -7.19 -5.46
C ASN A 13 -4.20 -8.22 -5.25
N TYR A 14 -3.08 -7.82 -4.63
CA TYR A 14 -1.92 -8.69 -4.41
C TYR A 14 -1.66 -8.90 -2.91
N PRO A 15 -2.31 -9.89 -2.27
CA PRO A 15 -2.10 -10.18 -0.85
C PRO A 15 -0.64 -10.51 -0.52
N CYS A 16 0.13 -11.09 -1.43
CA CYS A 16 1.56 -11.34 -1.24
C CYS A 16 2.38 -10.08 -0.89
N ILE A 17 1.89 -8.87 -1.21
CA ILE A 17 2.56 -7.60 -0.90
C ILE A 17 2.27 -7.11 0.53
N TRP A 18 1.02 -7.24 0.98
CA TRP A 18 0.52 -6.56 2.19
C TRP A 18 0.01 -7.52 3.27
N ASP A 19 -0.41 -8.71 2.88
CA ASP A 19 -0.96 -9.73 3.76
C ASP A 19 0.14 -10.57 4.38
N MET A 20 0.61 -10.15 5.55
CA MET A 20 1.59 -10.89 6.34
C MET A 20 1.08 -12.26 6.82
N THR A 21 -0.23 -12.52 6.75
CA THR A 21 -0.83 -13.80 7.14
C THR A 21 -0.88 -14.80 5.99
N SER A 22 -0.70 -14.33 4.75
CA SER A 22 -0.60 -15.21 3.59
C SER A 22 0.78 -15.86 3.53
N ASN A 23 0.82 -17.16 3.25
CA ASN A 23 2.06 -17.90 3.03
C ASN A 23 2.86 -17.33 1.84
N GLU A 24 2.16 -16.69 0.89
CA GLU A 24 2.75 -16.03 -0.28
C GLU A 24 3.58 -14.80 0.09
N TYR A 25 3.35 -14.20 1.26
CA TYR A 25 4.15 -13.07 1.72
C TYR A 25 5.59 -13.49 2.01
N MET A 26 5.87 -14.76 2.32
CA MET A 26 7.24 -15.20 2.55
C MET A 26 8.01 -15.38 1.22
N ASN A 27 7.32 -15.41 0.09
CA ASN A 27 7.92 -15.63 -1.22
C ASN A 27 8.34 -14.31 -1.86
N GLU A 28 9.65 -14.10 -1.98
CA GLU A 28 10.23 -12.87 -2.56
C GLU A 28 9.98 -12.76 -4.07
N ASP A 29 10.00 -13.87 -4.80
CA ASP A 29 9.73 -13.91 -6.24
C ASP A 29 8.28 -13.50 -6.54
N LEU A 30 7.33 -14.02 -5.78
CA LEU A 30 5.91 -13.64 -5.89
C LEU A 30 5.69 -12.17 -5.57
N LYS A 31 6.35 -11.65 -4.54
CA LYS A 31 6.32 -10.22 -4.21
C LYS A 31 6.85 -9.39 -5.36
N PHE A 32 7.99 -9.78 -5.92
CA PHE A 32 8.60 -9.06 -7.01
C PHE A 32 7.71 -9.04 -8.26
N SER A 33 7.18 -10.21 -8.65
CA SER A 33 6.23 -10.34 -9.75
C SER A 33 4.97 -9.50 -9.54
N ALA A 34 4.42 -9.51 -8.32
CA ALA A 34 3.28 -8.67 -7.98
C ALA A 34 3.61 -7.17 -8.07
N TRP A 35 4.79 -6.75 -7.62
CA TRP A 35 5.24 -5.35 -7.76
C TRP A 35 5.39 -4.92 -9.22
N LEU A 36 5.86 -5.80 -10.11
CA LEU A 36 5.90 -5.53 -11.55
C LEU A 36 4.48 -5.31 -12.10
N LYS A 37 3.52 -6.17 -11.76
CA LYS A 37 2.11 -6.01 -12.19
C LYS A 37 1.45 -4.77 -11.62
N VAL A 38 1.76 -4.42 -10.36
CA VAL A 38 1.30 -3.17 -9.74
C VAL A 38 1.88 -1.96 -10.47
N ALA A 39 3.17 -2.00 -10.79
CA ALA A 39 3.83 -0.93 -11.53
C ALA A 39 3.27 -0.80 -12.95
N GLU A 40 3.02 -1.92 -13.64
CA GLU A 40 2.31 -1.95 -14.92
C GLU A 40 0.94 -1.28 -14.84
N ALA A 41 0.08 -1.69 -13.90
CA ALA A 41 -1.25 -1.10 -13.75
C ALA A 41 -1.22 0.41 -13.40
N VAL A 42 -0.15 0.85 -12.72
CA VAL A 42 0.07 2.25 -12.32
C VAL A 42 0.60 3.10 -13.48
N TYR A 43 1.59 2.59 -14.22
CA TYR A 43 2.34 3.33 -15.23
C TYR A 43 1.85 3.06 -16.66
N ASN A 44 1.04 2.03 -16.91
CA ASN A 44 0.43 1.56 -18.19
C ASN A 44 1.08 2.08 -19.48
N LEU A 45 0.88 3.36 -19.84
CA LEU A 45 1.46 4.03 -21.01
C LEU A 45 3.00 4.10 -21.02
N GLU A 46 3.62 4.37 -19.87
CA GLU A 46 5.08 4.40 -19.73
C GLU A 46 5.64 2.98 -19.65
N TRP A 47 4.86 2.01 -19.17
CA TRP A 47 5.33 0.65 -18.92
C TRP A 47 5.76 -0.09 -20.19
N GLU A 48 5.01 0.02 -21.28
CA GLU A 48 5.32 -0.68 -22.54
C GLU A 48 6.63 -0.20 -23.17
N ASN A 49 6.99 1.06 -22.95
CA ASN A 49 8.20 1.67 -23.50
C ASN A 49 9.45 1.44 -22.63
N LEU A 50 9.30 0.92 -21.42
CA LEU A 50 10.41 0.70 -20.49
C LEU A 50 11.09 -0.65 -20.76
N GLY A 51 12.42 -0.66 -20.71
CA GLY A 51 13.21 -1.89 -20.73
C GLY A 51 13.00 -2.74 -19.47
N ALA A 52 13.44 -4.00 -19.52
CA ALA A 52 13.33 -4.90 -18.37
C ALA A 52 13.96 -4.30 -17.10
N VAL A 53 15.19 -3.78 -17.19
CA VAL A 53 15.91 -3.17 -16.06
C VAL A 53 15.14 -1.98 -15.48
N GLU A 54 14.63 -1.09 -16.33
CA GLU A 54 13.90 0.10 -15.88
C GLU A 54 12.57 -0.28 -15.21
N LYS A 55 11.88 -1.31 -15.71
CA LYS A 55 10.66 -1.86 -15.09
C LYS A 55 10.94 -2.33 -13.67
N GLU A 56 12.06 -3.04 -13.46
CA GLU A 56 12.47 -3.48 -12.13
C GLU A 56 12.79 -2.30 -11.20
N GLU A 57 13.51 -1.30 -11.69
CA GLU A 57 13.83 -0.09 -10.92
C GLU A 57 12.58 0.69 -10.54
N LYS A 58 11.63 0.87 -11.48
CA LYS A 58 10.35 1.53 -11.22
C LYS A 58 9.51 0.76 -10.20
N ALA A 59 9.45 -0.56 -10.29
CA ALA A 59 8.76 -1.40 -9.32
C ALA A 59 9.40 -1.28 -7.91
N LYS A 60 10.74 -1.30 -7.82
CA LYS A 60 11.48 -1.09 -6.57
C LYS A 60 11.24 0.31 -6.00
N GLU A 61 11.23 1.35 -6.83
CA GLU A 61 10.95 2.72 -6.42
C GLU A 61 9.51 2.87 -5.90
N LEU A 62 8.54 2.29 -6.61
CA LEU A 62 7.13 2.28 -6.25
C LEU A 62 6.93 1.63 -4.87
N LYS A 63 7.58 0.48 -4.63
CA LYS A 63 7.61 -0.20 -3.34
C LYS A 63 8.25 0.67 -2.24
N ASN A 64 9.49 1.08 -2.44
CA ASN A 64 10.34 1.63 -1.38
C ASN A 64 10.01 3.08 -1.03
N LYS A 65 9.55 3.88 -2.00
CA LYS A 65 9.22 5.29 -1.78
C LYS A 65 7.72 5.48 -1.68
N LYS A 66 6.97 5.13 -2.75
CA LYS A 66 5.57 5.51 -2.89
C LYS A 66 4.67 4.73 -1.93
N TRP A 67 4.70 3.40 -2.01
CA TRP A 67 3.91 2.55 -1.13
C TRP A 67 4.30 2.70 0.32
N LYS A 68 5.61 2.74 0.63
CA LYS A 68 6.08 3.01 1.99
C LYS A 68 5.49 4.31 2.55
N PHE A 69 5.58 5.41 1.82
CA PHE A 69 5.03 6.70 2.26
C PHE A 69 3.52 6.63 2.50
N VAL A 70 2.79 6.03 1.56
CA VAL A 70 1.33 5.87 1.63
C VAL A 70 0.93 5.00 2.83
N ARG A 71 1.58 3.85 3.00
CA ARG A 71 1.35 2.94 4.12
C ARG A 71 1.69 3.59 5.46
N ASP A 72 2.81 4.28 5.56
CA ASP A 72 3.25 4.93 6.79
C ASP A 72 2.30 6.07 7.19
N ALA A 73 1.83 6.87 6.21
CA ALA A 73 0.80 7.88 6.44
C ALA A 73 -0.52 7.28 6.93
N TYR A 74 -0.93 6.12 6.40
CA TYR A 74 -2.11 5.42 6.85
C TYR A 74 -1.96 4.81 8.25
N LEU A 75 -0.85 4.16 8.53
CA LEU A 75 -0.57 3.60 9.86
C LEU A 75 -0.52 4.68 10.92
N LYS A 76 0.03 5.85 10.59
CA LYS A 76 -0.02 7.03 11.47
C LYS A 76 -1.46 7.47 11.72
N TYR A 77 -2.28 7.58 10.68
CA TYR A 77 -3.70 7.91 10.81
C TYR A 77 -4.45 6.90 11.71
N VAL A 78 -4.27 5.59 11.48
CA VAL A 78 -4.92 4.54 12.28
C VAL A 78 -4.43 4.56 13.74
N SER A 79 -3.13 4.77 13.97
CA SER A 79 -2.57 4.88 15.33
C SER A 79 -3.11 6.10 16.07
N GLU A 80 -3.23 7.24 15.37
CA GLU A 80 -3.83 8.45 15.92
C GLU A 80 -5.30 8.26 16.22
N GLU A 81 -6.06 7.60 15.34
CA GLU A 81 -7.48 7.26 15.53
C GLU A 81 -7.69 6.33 16.74
N LYS A 82 -6.85 5.31 16.90
CA LYS A 82 -6.87 4.40 18.07
C LYS A 82 -6.47 5.08 19.38
N ASN A 83 -5.63 6.12 19.34
CA ASN A 83 -5.19 6.88 20.51
C ASN A 83 -6.14 8.03 20.89
N ILE A 84 -7.24 8.25 20.16
CA ILE A 84 -8.29 9.16 20.59
C ILE A 84 -8.95 8.53 21.83
N ARG A 85 -8.57 9.02 23.02
CA ARG A 85 -9.22 8.65 24.29
C ARG A 85 -10.72 8.92 24.17
N SER A 86 -11.52 8.01 24.73
CA SER A 86 -12.98 8.00 24.69
C SER A 86 -13.69 9.19 25.40
N GLY A 87 -13.01 10.34 25.56
CA GLY A 87 -13.53 11.57 26.19
C GLY A 87 -13.06 12.88 25.53
N SER A 88 -12.37 12.84 24.39
CA SER A 88 -12.04 14.07 23.63
C SER A 88 -13.16 14.44 22.65
N GLU A 89 -14.15 15.16 23.16
CA GLU A 89 -15.39 15.57 22.46
C GLU A 89 -15.20 16.63 21.35
N GLY A 90 -13.96 17.01 21.00
CA GLY A 90 -13.70 18.28 20.30
C GLY A 90 -13.09 18.25 18.90
N THR A 91 -12.47 17.17 18.43
CA THR A 91 -11.73 17.21 17.15
C THR A 91 -11.98 15.99 16.27
N LYS A 92 -13.06 16.05 15.47
CA LYS A 92 -13.25 15.14 14.34
C LYS A 92 -12.11 15.40 13.34
N LYS A 93 -11.01 14.64 13.45
CA LYS A 93 -9.91 14.70 12.49
C LYS A 93 -10.45 14.34 11.11
N LYS A 94 -10.05 15.11 10.10
CA LYS A 94 -10.47 14.96 8.71
C LYS A 94 -10.25 13.49 8.29
N PRO A 95 -11.27 12.80 7.76
CA PRO A 95 -11.10 11.42 7.31
C PRO A 95 -10.00 11.39 6.25
N ASN A 96 -9.05 10.47 6.39
CA ASN A 96 -8.05 10.27 5.34
C ASN A 96 -8.81 9.83 4.08
N ALA A 97 -8.63 10.55 2.97
CA ALA A 97 -9.34 10.28 1.72
C ALA A 97 -9.15 8.83 1.23
N PHE A 98 -8.04 8.19 1.62
CA PHE A 98 -7.74 6.80 1.27
C PHE A 98 -8.07 5.81 2.38
N ALA A 99 -8.72 6.22 3.48
CA ALA A 99 -8.99 5.36 4.62
C ALA A 99 -9.84 4.13 4.27
N GLN A 100 -10.86 4.33 3.41
CA GLN A 100 -11.75 3.25 2.98
C GLN A 100 -11.00 2.19 2.17
N ILE A 101 -10.24 2.63 1.16
CA ILE A 101 -9.47 1.72 0.29
C ILE A 101 -8.23 1.14 0.97
N MET A 102 -7.77 1.69 2.10
CA MET A 102 -6.65 1.12 2.88
C MET A 102 -7.09 0.30 4.09
N SER A 103 -8.40 0.22 4.36
CA SER A 103 -8.96 -0.54 5.47
C SER A 103 -8.54 -2.01 5.50
N PHE A 104 -8.22 -2.60 4.34
CA PHE A 104 -7.72 -3.97 4.24
C PHE A 104 -6.42 -4.21 5.03
N LEU A 105 -5.60 -3.17 5.25
CA LEU A 105 -4.36 -3.26 6.04
C LEU A 105 -4.62 -3.39 7.55
N ASN A 106 -5.82 -3.06 8.04
CA ASN A 106 -6.15 -3.21 9.46
C ASN A 106 -6.29 -4.69 9.86
N THR A 107 -6.68 -5.55 8.93
CA THR A 107 -6.86 -6.99 9.17
C THR A 107 -5.53 -7.67 9.53
N THR A 108 -4.41 -7.20 8.99
CA THR A 108 -3.07 -7.80 9.20
C THR A 108 -2.33 -7.20 10.39
N THR A 109 -2.59 -5.94 10.73
CA THR A 109 -1.92 -5.26 11.85
C THR A 109 -2.43 -5.68 13.23
N ASN A 110 -3.62 -6.26 13.32
CA ASN A 110 -4.27 -6.62 14.60
C ASN A 110 -3.75 -7.94 15.24
N LYS A 111 -2.85 -8.68 14.57
CA LYS A 111 -2.27 -9.94 15.08
C LYS A 111 -0.85 -9.82 15.65
N ARG A 112 -0.33 -8.61 15.86
CA ARG A 112 0.83 -8.44 16.77
C ARG A 112 0.32 -8.57 18.20
N LYS A 113 0.21 -9.81 18.69
CA LYS A 113 -0.03 -10.13 20.10
C LYS A 113 0.96 -11.20 20.54
#